data_AF-A0A2R6QSY2-F1
#
_entry.id   AF-A0A2R6QSY2-F1
#
_cell.length_a   1.000
_cell.length_b   1.000
_cell.length_c   1.000
_cell.angle_alpha   90.00
_cell.angle_beta   90.00
_cell.angle_gamma   90.00
#
_symmetry.space_group_name_H-M   'P 1'
#
loop_
_entity.id
_entity.type
_entity.pdbx_description
1 polymer ?
#
loop_
_entity_poly.entity_id
_entity_poly.type
_entity_poly.pdbx_seq_one_letter_code
_entity_poly.pdbx_strand_id
1 'polypeptide(L)' 'MVNKMGFFAEAGSVQIFVSNHLIPDDMEFVSGDVPNYTTTDGSVKIQKDSEVRLKIIGT' A
#
# COMPACT_ATOMS: atom_id res chain seq x y z
N MET A 1 0.86 -5.75 -5.77
CA MET A 1 1.51 -4.72 -6.65
C MET A 1 1.46 -3.38 -5.94
N VAL A 2 2.50 -2.57 -6.00
CA VAL A 2 2.53 -1.20 -5.43
C VAL A 2 2.86 -0.20 -6.54
N ASN A 3 2.11 0.90 -6.63
CA ASN A 3 2.33 1.97 -7.61
C ASN A 3 1.84 3.32 -7.06
N LYS A 4 1.97 4.41 -7.84
CA LYS A 4 1.58 5.77 -7.41
C LYS A 4 0.09 5.93 -7.08
N MET A 5 -0.78 5.10 -7.66
CA MET A 5 -2.23 5.16 -7.43
C MET A 5 -2.67 4.38 -6.19
N GLY A 6 -1.78 3.57 -5.60
CA GLY A 6 -2.09 2.73 -4.46
C GLY A 6 -1.38 1.38 -4.52
N PHE A 7 -1.95 0.40 -3.81
CA PHE A 7 -1.46 -0.97 -3.86
C PHE A 7 -2.58 -2.00 -3.86
N PHE A 8 -2.26 -3.18 -4.37
CA PHE A 8 -3.10 -4.36 -4.29
C PHE A 8 -2.65 -5.25 -3.13
N ALA A 9 -3.61 -5.65 -2.31
CA ALA A 9 -3.46 -6.67 -1.27
C ALA A 9 -4.36 -7.88 -1.59
N GLU A 10 -4.03 -9.02 -1.03
CA GLU A 10 -4.77 -10.27 -1.21
C GLU A 10 -5.28 -10.77 0.14
N ALA A 11 -6.55 -11.17 0.17
CA ALA A 11 -7.20 -11.80 1.32
C ALA A 11 -7.89 -13.09 0.82
N GLY A 12 -7.13 -14.19 0.77
CA GLY A 12 -7.59 -15.43 0.17
C GLY A 12 -7.88 -15.26 -1.32
N SER A 13 -9.12 -15.50 -1.75
CA SER A 13 -9.53 -15.31 -3.15
C SER A 13 -9.90 -13.86 -3.51
N VAL A 14 -9.86 -12.94 -2.55
CA VAL A 14 -10.26 -11.55 -2.76
C VAL A 14 -9.02 -10.69 -3.01
N GLN A 15 -8.98 -10.03 -4.17
CA GLN A 15 -8.01 -8.98 -4.45
C GLN A 15 -8.62 -7.62 -4.06
N ILE A 16 -7.90 -6.88 -3.21
CA ILE A 16 -8.35 -5.60 -2.66
C ILE A 16 -7.42 -4.52 -3.20
N PHE A 17 -8.01 -3.50 -3.84
CA PHE A 17 -7.28 -2.30 -4.20
C PHE A 17 -7.39 -1.25 -3.10
N VAL A 18 -6.24 -0.77 -2.62
CA VAL A 18 -6.13 0.34 -1.67
C VAL A 18 -5.67 1.56 -2.46
N SER A 19 -6.59 2.50 -2.69
CA SER A 19 -6.27 3.77 -3.36
C SER A 19 -5.35 4.63 -2.49
N ASN A 20 -4.41 5.34 -3.13
CA ASN A 20 -3.56 6.33 -2.48
C ASN A 20 -4.32 7.42 -1.71
N HIS A 21 -5.56 7.74 -2.11
CA HIS A 21 -6.43 8.68 -1.37
C HIS A 21 -6.91 8.15 -0.01
N LEU A 22 -6.70 6.86 0.27
CA LEU A 22 -7.06 6.19 1.53
C LEU A 22 -5.82 5.72 2.31
N ILE A 23 -4.62 5.98 1.79
CA ILE A 23 -3.36 5.72 2.48
C ILE A 23 -3.07 6.93 3.39
N PRO A 24 -2.53 6.74 4.60
CA PRO A 24 -2.14 7.84 5.48
C PRO A 24 -1.25 8.89 4.79
N ASP A 25 -1.48 10.17 5.08
CA ASP A 25 -0.76 11.30 4.45
C ASP A 25 0.74 11.33 4.76
N ASP A 26 1.18 10.64 5.82
CA ASP A 26 2.59 10.53 6.20
C ASP A 26 3.35 9.46 5.39
N MET A 27 2.68 8.74 4.48
CA MET A 27 3.30 7.77 3.58
C MET A 27 3.48 8.31 2.17
N GLU A 28 4.70 8.21 1.64
CA GLU A 28 5.05 8.64 0.29
C GLU A 28 5.38 7.46 -0.62
N PHE A 29 4.93 7.53 -1.88
CA PHE A 29 5.28 6.55 -2.90
C PHE A 29 6.71 6.75 -3.40
N VAL A 30 7.52 5.69 -3.39
CA VAL A 30 8.88 5.64 -3.92
C VAL A 30 8.93 4.71 -5.14
N SER A 31 9.36 5.23 -6.29
CA SER A 31 9.33 4.52 -7.59
C SER A 31 10.58 3.71 -7.94
N GLY A 32 11.39 3.31 -6.95
CA GLY A 32 12.64 2.59 -7.18
C GLY A 32 12.44 1.14 -7.65
N ASP A 33 13.53 0.35 -7.70
CA ASP A 33 13.52 -1.06 -8.13
C ASP A 33 12.47 -1.90 -7.38
N VAL A 34 12.29 -1.61 -6.09
CA VAL A 34 11.21 -2.14 -5.27
C VAL A 34 10.27 -0.99 -4.91
N PRO A 35 9.19 -0.78 -5.70
CA PRO A 35 8.25 0.29 -5.43
C PRO A 35 7.54 0.06 -4.10
N ASN A 36 7.40 1.11 -3.32
CA ASN A 36 6.88 1.04 -1.96
C ASN A 36 6.19 2.34 -1.54
N TYR A 37 5.38 2.26 -0.49
CA TYR A 37 4.99 3.41 0.33
C TYR A 37 5.86 3.40 1.59
N THR A 38 6.53 4.51 1.89
CA THR A 38 7.39 4.65 3.08
C THR A 38 6.91 5.84 3.90
N THR A 39 6.86 5.70 5.22
CA THR A 39 6.58 6.84 6.11
C THR A 39 7.67 7.90 5.99
N THR A 40 7.36 9.19 6.21
CA THR A 40 8.35 10.28 6.12
C THR A 40 9.59 10.06 7.00
N ASP A 41 9.42 9.40 8.16
CA ASP A 41 10.50 9.05 9.08
C ASP A 41 11.26 7.76 8.70
N GLY A 42 10.84 7.06 7.65
CA GLY A 42 11.43 5.82 7.15
C GLY A 42 11.17 4.58 8.00
N SER A 43 10.35 4.68 9.06
CA SER A 43 10.12 3.60 10.03
C SER A 43 9.26 2.46 9.50
N VAL A 44 8.30 2.74 8.60
CA VAL A 44 7.38 1.74 8.03
C VAL A 44 7.44 1.77 6.51
N LYS A 45 7.43 0.56 5.91
CA LYS A 45 7.38 0.38 4.46
C LYS A 45 6.31 -0.64 4.06
N ILE A 46 5.49 -0.29 3.08
CA ILE A 46 4.56 -1.20 2.41
C ILE A 46 5.11 -1.48 1.01
N GLN A 47 5.51 -2.73 0.77
CA GLN A 47 6.07 -3.18 -0.49
C GLN A 47 5.52 -4.56 -0.86
N LYS A 48 6.03 -5.15 -1.94
CA LYS A 48 5.69 -6.53 -2.30
C LYS A 48 5.95 -7.46 -1.10
N ASP A 49 5.01 -8.38 -0.86
CA ASP A 49 5.05 -9.40 0.20
C ASP A 49 4.93 -8.86 1.64
N SER A 50 4.66 -7.56 1.84
CA SER A 50 4.31 -7.01 3.15
C SER A 50 2.92 -7.47 3.60
N GLU A 51 2.80 -7.88 4.88
CA GLU A 51 1.49 -8.09 5.51
C GLU A 51 0.89 -6.75 5.94
N VAL A 52 -0.39 -6.54 5.61
CA VAL A 52 -1.11 -5.30 5.90
C VAL A 52 -2.43 -5.58 6.60
N ARG A 53 -2.86 -4.67 7.46
CA ARG A 53 -4.21 -4.69 8.05
C ARG A 53 -5.05 -3.62 7.38
N LEU A 54 -6.18 -4.02 6.78
CA LEU A 54 -7.05 -3.14 6.01
C LEU A 54 -8.46 -3.10 6.60
N LYS A 55 -9.17 -1.99 6.37
CA LYS A 55 -10.61 -1.87 6.58
C LYS A 55 -11.30 -1.77 5.22
N ILE A 56 -12.21 -2.68 4.93
CA ILE A 56 -13.00 -2.66 3.67
C ILE A 56 -14.07 -1.56 3.78
N ILE A 57 -14.11 -0.65 2.82
CA ILE A 57 -15.04 0.50 2.81
C ILE A 57 -16.08 0.45 1.67
N GLY A 58 -15.93 -0.47 0.73
CA GLY A 58 -16.82 -0.67 -0.42
C GLY A 58 -16.47 -1.96 -1.16
N THR A 59 -17.37 -2.38 -2.05
CA THR A 59 -17.27 -3.59 -2.89
C THR A 59 -17.54 -3.25 -4.33
#